data_AF-A0A6I3UT53-F1
#
_entry.id   AF-A0A6I3UT53-F1
#
_cell.length_a   1.000
_cell.length_b   1.000
_cell.length_c   1.000
_cell.angle_alpha   90.00
_cell.angle_beta   90.00
_cell.angle_gamma   90.00
#
_symmetry.space_group_name_H-M   'P 1'
#
loop_
_entity.id
_entity.type
_entity.pdbx_description
1 polymer ?
#
loop_
_entity_poly.entity_id
_entity_poly.type
_entity_poly.pdbx_seq_one_letter_code
_entity_poly.pdbx_strand_id
1 'polypeptide(L)'
;ITLSHFEMPYHLVTKYGAWRNRKLIDFFVRFAKVVMERYKDKVKYWMTFNEINNQGAINVPWCSWTNSGVIYHEDENPVEVLQQVIHYQSV
;
A
#
# COMPACT_ATOMS: atom_id res chain seq x y z
N ILE A 1 5.91 -12.97 8.80
CA ILE A 1 6.02 -11.49 8.76
C ILE A 1 5.06 -10.97 7.71
N THR A 2 4.27 -9.96 8.04
CA THR A 2 3.52 -9.18 7.05
C THR A 2 4.35 -7.96 6.69
N LEU A 3 4.58 -7.71 5.40
CA LEU A 3 5.49 -6.67 4.94
C LEU A 3 4.90 -5.26 5.07
N SER A 4 3.60 -5.11 4.82
CA SER A 4 2.89 -3.83 4.95
C SER A 4 1.70 -4.00 5.87
N HIS A 5 1.78 -3.37 7.04
CA HIS A 5 0.72 -3.39 8.06
C HIS A 5 0.41 -1.97 8.55
N PHE A 6 -0.26 -1.17 7.70
CA PHE A 6 -0.75 0.17 8.05
C PHE A 6 0.35 1.16 8.50
N GLU A 7 1.58 0.95 8.04
CA GLU A 7 2.78 1.63 8.54
C GLU A 7 3.64 2.26 7.43
N MET A 8 3.03 2.58 6.28
CA MET A 8 3.81 3.09 5.15
C MET A 8 4.49 4.44 5.50
N PRO A 9 5.71 4.70 5.01
CA PRO A 9 6.40 5.95 5.30
C PRO A 9 5.62 7.17 4.82
N TYR A 10 5.35 8.12 5.73
CA TYR A 10 4.60 9.35 5.42
C TYR A 10 5.26 10.21 4.32
N HIS A 11 6.58 10.07 4.14
CA HIS A 11 7.29 10.68 3.01
C HIS A 11 6.78 10.21 1.64
N LEU A 12 6.40 8.93 1.51
CA LEU A 12 5.88 8.40 0.25
C LEU A 12 4.49 8.98 -0.06
N VAL A 13 3.72 9.28 0.99
CA VAL A 13 2.42 9.92 0.84
C VAL A 13 2.59 11.36 0.36
N THR A 14 3.34 12.16 1.12
CA THR A 14 3.50 13.59 0.87
C THR A 14 4.24 13.91 -0.43
N LYS A 15 5.25 13.10 -0.81
CA LYS A 15 6.06 13.37 -2.00
C LYS A 15 5.55 12.71 -3.28
N TYR A 16 4.91 11.55 -3.18
CA TYR A 16 4.55 10.75 -4.37
C TYR A 16 3.04 10.54 -4.52
N GLY A 17 2.22 10.93 -3.54
CA GLY A 17 0.78 10.63 -3.56
C GLY A 17 0.48 9.16 -3.20
N ALA A 18 1.41 8.49 -2.51
CA ALA A 18 1.28 7.11 -2.10
C ALA A 18 0.95 6.16 -3.27
N TRP A 19 0.05 5.19 -3.06
CA TRP A 19 -0.26 4.14 -4.03
C TRP A 19 -1.05 4.62 -5.25
N ARG A 20 -1.31 5.93 -5.38
CA ARG A 20 -1.68 6.55 -6.66
C ARG A 20 -0.53 6.52 -7.68
N ASN A 21 0.71 6.42 -7.20
CA ASN A 21 1.89 6.53 -8.04
C ASN A 21 2.53 5.17 -8.28
N ARG A 22 2.60 4.77 -9.55
CA ARG A 22 3.15 3.48 -9.98
C ARG A 22 4.58 3.22 -9.49
N LYS A 23 5.37 4.27 -9.20
CA LYS A 23 6.72 4.13 -8.62
C LYS A 23 6.74 3.42 -7.27
N LEU A 24 5.62 3.37 -6.55
CA LEU A 24 5.56 2.66 -5.27
C LEU A 24 5.72 1.15 -5.40
N ILE A 25 5.41 0.58 -6.57
CA ILE A 25 5.68 -0.83 -6.85
C ILE A 25 7.19 -1.09 -6.68
N ASP A 26 8.03 -0.30 -7.35
CA ASP A 26 9.48 -0.43 -7.27
C ASP A 26 10.03 -0.18 -5.86
N PHE A 27 9.47 0.81 -5.15
CA PHE A 27 9.86 1.09 -3.77
C PHE A 27 9.51 -0.06 -2.83
N PHE A 28 8.31 -0.62 -2.95
CA PHE A 28 7.85 -1.75 -2.15
C PHE A 28 8.65 -3.01 -2.48
N VAL A 29 8.88 -3.33 -3.76
CA VAL A 29 9.70 -4.48 -4.19
C VAL A 29 11.11 -4.36 -3.64
N ARG A 30 11.73 -3.17 -3.67
CA ARG A 30 13.06 -2.96 -3.10
C ARG A 30 13.06 -3.21 -1.59
N PHE A 31 12.07 -2.70 -0.87
CA PHE A 31 11.90 -2.94 0.57
C PHE A 31 11.73 -4.45 0.87
N ALA A 32 10.78 -5.10 0.18
CA ALA A 32 10.48 -6.51 0.33
C ALA A 32 11.71 -7.39 0.09
N LYS A 33 12.48 -7.11 -0.98
CA LYS A 33 13.73 -7.83 -1.28
C LYS A 33 14.75 -7.72 -0.14
N VAL A 34 14.97 -6.52 0.40
CA VAL A 34 15.92 -6.32 1.51
C VAL A 34 15.48 -7.09 2.75
N VAL A 35 14.19 -7.00 3.12
CA VAL A 35 13.64 -7.69 4.29
C VAL A 35 13.73 -9.21 4.13
N MET A 36 13.26 -9.72 2.98
CA MET A 36 13.26 -11.16 2.72
C MET A 36 14.68 -11.72 2.66
N GLU A 37 15.63 -11.05 2.02
CA GLU A 37 17.04 -11.49 1.99
C GLU A 37 17.65 -11.49 3.40
N ARG A 38 17.38 -10.45 4.20
CA ARG A 38 17.92 -10.33 5.56
C ARG A 38 17.41 -11.41 6.51
N TYR A 39 16.15 -11.81 6.37
CA TYR A 39 15.47 -12.72 7.30
C TYR A 39 15.14 -14.09 6.71
N LYS A 40 15.68 -14.44 5.53
CA LYS A 40 15.37 -15.69 4.81
C LYS A 40 15.54 -16.96 5.66
N ASP A 41 16.56 -17.00 6.52
CA ASP A 41 16.85 -18.18 7.37
C ASP A 41 16.10 -18.16 8.71
N LYS A 42 15.35 -17.10 9.00
CA LYS A 42 14.63 -16.90 10.27
C LYS A 42 13.11 -16.94 10.11
N VAL A 43 12.60 -16.69 8.91
CA VAL A 43 11.16 -16.49 8.67
C VAL A 43 10.70 -17.34 7.51
N LYS A 44 9.82 -18.29 7.81
CA LYS A 44 9.24 -19.22 6.83
C LYS A 44 7.97 -18.68 6.16
N TYR A 45 7.14 -17.94 6.91
CA TYR A 45 5.83 -17.49 6.46
C TYR A 45 5.79 -15.98 6.24
N TRP A 46 5.30 -15.59 5.07
CA TRP A 46 5.28 -14.22 4.57
C TRP A 46 3.88 -13.83 4.10
N MET A 47 3.53 -12.57 4.29
CA MET A 47 2.34 -11.95 3.75
C MET A 47 2.73 -10.57 3.21
N THR A 48 2.19 -10.15 2.07
CA THR A 48 2.53 -8.87 1.45
C THR A 48 1.81 -7.72 2.15
N PHE A 49 0.48 -7.69 2.07
CA PHE A 49 -0.36 -6.65 2.62
C PHE A 49 -1.33 -7.23 3.65
N ASN A 50 -1.44 -6.58 4.81
CA ASN A 50 -2.47 -6.87 5.79
C ASN A 50 -3.83 -6.35 5.30
N GLU A 51 -4.87 -7.18 5.35
CA GLU A 51 -6.28 -6.81 5.11
C GLU A 51 -6.49 -5.84 3.93
N ILE A 52 -5.85 -6.11 2.80
CA ILE A 52 -5.81 -5.23 1.63
C ILE A 52 -7.20 -4.79 1.14
N ASN A 53 -8.25 -5.56 1.44
CA ASN A 53 -9.64 -5.27 1.08
C ASN A 53 -10.29 -4.16 1.93
N ASN A 54 -9.72 -3.78 3.08
CA ASN A 54 -10.29 -2.75 3.95
C ASN A 54 -10.49 -1.41 3.20
N GLN A 55 -9.60 -1.06 2.27
CA GLN A 55 -9.72 0.14 1.43
C GLN A 55 -10.94 0.16 0.51
N GLY A 56 -11.63 -0.99 0.33
CA GLY A 56 -12.92 -1.04 -0.36
C GLY A 56 -14.04 -0.27 0.37
N ALA A 57 -13.88 -0.01 1.67
CA ALA A 57 -14.76 0.86 2.44
C ALA A 57 -14.47 2.35 2.15
N ILE A 58 -14.74 2.81 0.93
CA ILE A 58 -14.42 4.17 0.44
C ILE A 58 -15.02 5.30 1.30
N ASN A 59 -16.14 5.03 1.99
CA ASN A 59 -16.81 5.99 2.87
C ASN A 59 -16.17 6.09 4.27
N VAL A 60 -15.09 5.33 4.52
CA VAL A 60 -14.34 5.34 5.78
C VAL A 60 -12.91 5.79 5.48
N PRO A 61 -12.59 7.09 5.59
CA PRO A 61 -11.31 7.65 5.13
C PRO A 61 -10.07 6.99 5.75
N TRP A 62 -10.20 6.51 6.99
CA TRP A 62 -9.13 5.77 7.67
C TRP A 62 -8.69 4.53 6.86
N CYS A 63 -9.64 3.83 6.22
CA CYS A 63 -9.36 2.59 5.52
C CYS A 63 -8.45 2.80 4.30
N SER A 64 -8.76 3.75 3.42
CA SER A 64 -7.90 4.07 2.28
C SER A 64 -6.58 4.72 2.73
N TRP A 65 -6.61 5.52 3.79
CA TRP A 65 -5.41 6.15 4.31
C TRP A 65 -4.39 5.13 4.80
N THR A 66 -4.80 4.15 5.59
CA THR A 66 -3.84 3.22 6.20
C THR A 66 -3.46 2.06 5.31
N ASN A 67 -4.35 1.63 4.42
CA ASN A 67 -4.05 0.57 3.46
C ASN A 67 -3.19 1.05 2.29
N SER A 68 -3.41 2.28 1.82
CA SER A 68 -2.80 2.77 0.58
C SER A 68 -2.26 4.19 0.64
N GLY A 69 -2.33 4.88 1.78
CA GLY A 69 -1.86 6.27 1.91
C GLY A 69 -2.73 7.25 1.13
N VAL A 70 -3.97 6.88 0.83
CA VAL A 70 -4.87 7.60 -0.07
C VAL A 70 -5.99 8.25 0.72
N ILE A 71 -6.11 9.57 0.56
CA ILE A 71 -7.30 10.36 0.93
C ILE A 71 -7.93 10.82 -0.37
N TYR A 72 -9.19 10.48 -0.62
CA TYR A 72 -9.94 10.91 -1.80
C TYR A 72 -10.26 12.42 -1.71
N HIS A 73 -10.14 13.12 -2.83
CA HIS A 73 -10.52 14.53 -2.93
C HIS A 73 -11.98 14.67 -3.43
N GLU A 74 -12.62 15.80 -3.13
CA GLU A 74 -14.04 16.04 -3.47
C GLU A 74 -14.30 16.05 -4.98
N ASP A 75 -13.27 16.34 -5.78
CA ASP A 75 -13.29 16.39 -7.24
C ASP A 75 -12.93 15.05 -7.92
N GLU A 76 -12.64 13.99 -7.15
CA GLU A 76 -12.28 12.67 -7.66
C GLU A 76 -13.48 11.70 -7.66
N ASN A 77 -13.49 10.76 -8.61
CA ASN A 77 -14.32 9.56 -8.47
C ASN A 77 -13.59 8.54 -7.56
N PRO A 78 -14.04 8.31 -6.31
CA PRO A 78 -13.32 7.47 -5.37
C PRO A 78 -13.21 6.01 -5.83
N VAL A 79 -14.16 5.53 -6.65
CA VAL A 79 -14.14 4.16 -7.18
C VAL A 79 -13.03 3.99 -8.21
N GLU A 80 -12.84 4.97 -9.10
CA GLU A 80 -11.77 4.94 -10.10
C GLU A 80 -10.38 5.00 -9.45
N VAL A 81 -10.22 5.89 -8.47
CA VAL A 81 -8.97 6.01 -7.69
C VAL A 81 -8.69 4.69 -6.96
N LEU A 82 -9.70 4.11 -6.29
CA LEU A 82 -9.59 2.82 -5.61
C LEU A 82 -9.14 1.71 -6.58
N GLN A 83 -9.75 1.64 -7.77
CA GLN A 83 -9.41 0.63 -8.77
C GLN A 83 -7.94 0.73 -9.20
N GLN A 84 -7.44 1.94 -9.45
CA GLN A 84 -6.04 2.15 -9.80
C GLN A 84 -5.09 1.76 -8.65
N VAL A 85 -5.43 2.17 -7.43
CA VAL A 85 -4.63 1.91 -6.23
C VAL A 85 -4.54 0.41 -5.93
N ILE A 86 -5.66 -0.30 -5.96
CA ILE A 86 -5.70 -1.76 -5.79
C ILE A 86 -4.93 -2.45 -6.90
N HIS A 87 -5.06 -1.99 -8.15
CA HIS A 87 -4.31 -2.54 -9.27
C HIS A 87 -2.80 -2.44 -9.00
N TYR A 88 -2.28 -1.29 -8.57
CA TYR A 88 -0.85 -1.15 -8.27
C TYR A 88 -0.39 -1.96 -7.06
N GLN A 89 -1.24 -2.22 -6.07
CA GLN A 89 -0.89 -3.10 -4.94
C GLN A 89 -0.94 -4.60 -5.28
N SER A 90 -1.58 -4.97 -6.40
CA SER A 90 -1.83 -6.37 -6.77
C SER A 90 -0.99 -6.88 -7.95
N VAL A 91 -0.19 -6.03 -8.60
CA VAL A 91 0.63 -6.38 -9.78
C VAL A 91 2.13 -6.35 -9.51
#